data_AF-A0A0N4ZX17-F1
#
_entry.id   AF-A0A0N4ZX17-F1
#
_cell.length_a   1.000
_cell.length_b   1.000
_cell.length_c   1.000
_cell.angle_alpha   90.00
_cell.angle_beta   90.00
_cell.angle_gamma   90.00
#
_symmetry.space_group_name_H-M   'P 1'
#
loop_
_entity.id
_entity.type
_entity.pdbx_description
1 polymer ?
#
loop_
_entity_poly.entity_id
_entity_poly.type
_entity_poly.pdbx_seq_one_letter_code
_entity_poly.pdbx_strand_id
1 'polypeptide(L)'
;MVFFACDNCGESLKKNAVEKHFYRCKNATYSCMDCQVSFDKISYATHLKCVSEQQRYGGSNFVSKENKGEIKQNAWCEQVSKAIENVKEEDLKCILRQVSKFDNIPRKQAKFLNFLSNSLRIKDRNLCERAWKAIEVEAIKMREEAVARSEIAKLKAKEEKEAKEKAKKESENLEQNVSCTNFKWKKRIKRKLAETEDGCMKLKKLKKIIVNEYLTTDTKIDINEAEEIFDKKLISSGLIIDDKLVRLEV
;
A
#
# COMPACT_ATOMS: atom_id res chain seq x y z
N MET A 1 -20.21 -25.74 -7.56
CA MET A 1 -20.20 -26.95 -6.70
C MET A 1 -19.03 -27.78 -7.17
N VAL A 2 -18.13 -28.21 -6.27
CA VAL A 2 -16.92 -28.94 -6.67
C VAL A 2 -17.23 -30.41 -6.92
N PHE A 3 -16.59 -30.97 -7.94
CA PHE A 3 -16.65 -32.38 -8.25
C PHE A 3 -15.28 -33.05 -8.06
N PHE A 4 -15.33 -34.31 -7.64
CA PHE A 4 -14.18 -35.16 -7.37
C PHE A 4 -14.24 -36.42 -8.23
N ALA A 5 -13.10 -36.98 -8.57
CA ALA A 5 -12.96 -38.31 -9.13
C ALA A 5 -12.39 -39.25 -8.06
N CYS A 6 -12.96 -40.45 -7.93
CA CYS A 6 -12.38 -41.49 -7.08
C CYS A 6 -11.18 -42.11 -7.79
N ASP A 7 -10.00 -42.10 -7.16
CA ASP A 7 -8.76 -42.59 -7.81
C ASP A 7 -8.73 -44.12 -7.91
N ASN A 8 -9.59 -44.83 -7.17
CA ASN A 8 -9.65 -46.30 -7.19
C ASN A 8 -10.59 -46.86 -8.27
N CYS A 9 -11.73 -46.21 -8.52
CA CYS A 9 -12.75 -46.71 -9.47
C CYS A 9 -13.11 -45.73 -10.59
N GLY A 10 -12.51 -44.53 -10.61
CA GLY A 10 -12.76 -43.50 -11.63
C GLY A 10 -14.12 -42.82 -11.57
N GLU A 11 -14.96 -43.08 -10.55
CA GLU A 11 -16.31 -42.52 -10.47
C GLU A 11 -16.26 -41.01 -10.18
N SER A 12 -17.04 -40.24 -10.94
CA SER A 12 -17.20 -38.79 -10.74
C SER A 12 -18.28 -38.50 -9.71
N LEU A 13 -17.91 -37.79 -8.64
CA LEU A 13 -18.70 -37.58 -7.44
C LEU A 13 -18.85 -36.09 -7.15
N LYS A 14 -20.08 -35.64 -6.91
CA LYS A 14 -20.32 -34.35 -6.25
C LYS A 14 -19.82 -34.42 -4.81
N LYS A 15 -19.37 -33.31 -4.23
CA LYS A 15 -18.87 -33.26 -2.84
C LYS A 15 -19.77 -34.01 -1.82
N ASN A 16 -21.08 -33.79 -1.86
CA ASN A 16 -22.03 -34.44 -0.94
C ASN A 16 -22.20 -35.95 -1.18
N ALA A 17 -21.76 -36.46 -2.33
CA ALA A 17 -21.80 -37.88 -2.68
C ALA A 17 -20.51 -38.62 -2.30
N VAL A 18 -19.40 -37.90 -2.09
CA VAL A 18 -18.10 -38.50 -1.70
C VAL A 18 -18.23 -39.28 -0.38
N GLU A 19 -18.94 -38.75 0.61
CA GLU A 19 -19.18 -39.45 1.89
C GLU A 19 -19.87 -40.80 1.72
N LYS A 20 -20.87 -40.85 0.84
CA LYS A 20 -21.61 -42.08 0.55
C LYS A 20 -20.74 -43.08 -0.22
N HIS A 21 -19.76 -42.60 -0.97
CA HIS A 21 -18.85 -43.44 -1.74
C HIS A 21 -17.82 -44.17 -0.86
N PHE A 22 -17.58 -43.71 0.38
CA PHE A 22 -16.66 -44.38 1.33
C PHE A 22 -17.00 -45.85 1.58
N TYR A 23 -18.30 -46.19 1.53
CA TYR A 23 -18.78 -47.55 1.72
C TYR A 23 -18.45 -48.46 0.53
N ARG A 24 -18.31 -47.90 -0.68
CA ARG A 24 -17.95 -48.63 -1.91
C ARG A 24 -16.44 -48.75 -2.06
N CYS A 25 -15.72 -47.64 -1.95
CA CYS A 25 -14.26 -47.60 -2.09
C CYS A 25 -13.61 -47.19 -0.77
N LYS A 26 -13.31 -48.20 0.05
CA LYS A 26 -12.85 -48.00 1.43
C LYS A 26 -11.48 -47.35 1.55
N ASN A 27 -10.55 -47.49 0.62
CA ASN A 27 -9.21 -46.91 0.76
C ASN A 27 -8.87 -45.96 -0.39
N ALA A 28 -9.89 -45.36 -1.01
CA ALA A 28 -9.69 -44.44 -2.13
C ALA A 28 -9.34 -43.02 -1.65
N THR A 29 -8.47 -42.39 -2.43
CA THR A 29 -8.28 -40.95 -2.48
C THR A 29 -9.21 -40.34 -3.54
N TYR A 30 -9.42 -39.03 -3.43
CA TYR A 30 -10.32 -38.28 -4.29
C TYR A 30 -9.61 -37.09 -4.91
N SER A 31 -9.50 -37.06 -6.22
CA SER A 31 -8.89 -35.95 -6.94
C SER A 31 -9.94 -34.95 -7.40
N CYS A 32 -9.77 -33.67 -7.09
CA CYS A 32 -10.67 -32.64 -7.62
C CYS A 32 -10.49 -32.53 -9.14
N MET A 33 -11.57 -32.60 -9.91
CA MET A 33 -11.45 -32.57 -11.38
C MET A 33 -10.99 -31.21 -11.92
N ASP A 34 -11.23 -30.15 -11.17
CA ASP A 34 -10.92 -28.77 -11.59
C ASP A 34 -9.46 -28.38 -11.26
N CYS A 35 -8.96 -28.68 -10.05
CA CYS A 35 -7.56 -28.37 -9.66
C CYS A 35 -6.58 -29.55 -9.75
N GLN A 36 -7.08 -30.77 -9.95
CA GLN A 36 -6.29 -32.02 -9.96
C GLN A 36 -5.46 -32.25 -8.69
N VAL A 37 -5.83 -31.62 -7.57
CA VAL A 37 -5.27 -31.93 -6.26
C VAL A 37 -5.97 -33.16 -5.70
N SER A 38 -5.20 -34.12 -5.21
CA SER A 38 -5.70 -35.32 -4.54
C SER A 38 -5.96 -35.04 -3.05
N PHE A 39 -7.07 -35.57 -2.55
CA PHE A 39 -7.53 -35.40 -1.19
C PHE A 39 -7.83 -36.76 -0.55
N ASP A 40 -7.63 -36.82 0.75
CA ASP A 40 -8.01 -37.97 1.56
C ASP A 40 -9.48 -37.85 1.96
N LYS A 41 -10.01 -38.92 2.59
CA LYS A 41 -11.36 -38.97 3.13
C LYS A 41 -11.71 -37.88 4.14
N ILE A 42 -10.75 -37.15 4.67
CA ILE A 42 -10.98 -36.07 5.64
C ILE A 42 -10.75 -34.72 4.96
N SER A 43 -9.66 -34.57 4.21
CA SER A 43 -9.26 -33.30 3.62
C SER A 43 -10.14 -32.88 2.44
N TYR A 44 -10.84 -33.78 1.74
CA TYR A 44 -11.75 -33.37 0.66
C TYR A 44 -12.87 -32.44 1.17
N ALA A 45 -13.26 -32.55 2.45
CA ALA A 45 -14.31 -31.75 3.07
C ALA A 45 -13.90 -30.27 3.22
N THR A 46 -12.61 -29.97 3.36
CA THR A 46 -12.11 -28.59 3.46
C THR A 46 -12.07 -27.90 2.10
N HIS A 47 -12.05 -28.67 1.01
CA HIS A 47 -12.05 -28.11 -0.34
C HIS A 47 -13.45 -27.57 -0.71
N LEU A 48 -13.64 -26.27 -0.50
CA LEU A 48 -14.92 -25.56 -0.69
C LEU A 48 -14.97 -24.72 -1.98
N LYS A 49 -13.82 -24.17 -2.38
CA LYS A 49 -13.65 -23.38 -3.59
C LYS A 49 -12.42 -23.90 -4.34
N CYS A 50 -12.60 -24.21 -5.62
CA CYS A 50 -11.50 -24.62 -6.48
C CYS A 50 -10.78 -23.38 -7.06
N VAL A 51 -9.51 -23.54 -7.44
CA VAL A 51 -8.76 -22.50 -8.16
C VAL A 51 -9.45 -22.17 -9.48
N SER A 52 -9.45 -20.89 -9.85
CA SER A 52 -10.00 -20.49 -11.15
C SER A 52 -9.05 -20.91 -12.28
N GLU A 53 -9.59 -21.10 -13.48
CA GLU A 53 -8.80 -21.42 -14.67
C GLU A 53 -7.68 -20.38 -14.89
N GLN A 54 -7.97 -19.11 -14.65
CA GLN A 54 -6.99 -18.03 -14.78
C GLN A 54 -5.92 -18.07 -13.67
N GLN A 55 -6.23 -18.56 -12.48
CA GLN A 55 -5.22 -18.77 -11.43
C GLN A 55 -4.32 -19.98 -11.73
N ARG A 56 -4.84 -20.96 -12.48
CA ARG A 56 -4.11 -22.17 -12.85
C ARG A 56 -3.23 -21.98 -14.09
N TYR A 57 -3.73 -21.29 -15.10
CA TYR A 57 -3.07 -21.13 -16.41
C TYR A 57 -2.67 -19.68 -16.72
N GLY A 58 -3.17 -18.70 -15.97
CA GLY A 58 -2.66 -17.33 -16.05
C GLY A 58 -1.26 -17.33 -15.45
N GLY A 59 -0.25 -17.07 -16.30
CA GLY A 59 1.15 -17.12 -15.90
C GLY A 59 1.50 -16.17 -14.74
N SER A 60 2.80 -16.04 -14.45
CA SER A 60 3.34 -15.34 -13.27
C SER A 60 2.76 -13.93 -12.97
N ASN A 61 2.19 -13.25 -13.97
CA ASN A 61 1.58 -11.92 -13.84
C ASN A 61 0.07 -11.93 -13.52
N PHE A 62 -0.54 -13.08 -13.20
CA PHE A 62 -1.97 -13.15 -12.89
C PHE A 62 -2.27 -12.51 -11.52
N VAL A 63 -2.96 -11.37 -11.55
CA VAL A 63 -3.53 -10.75 -10.35
C VAL A 63 -4.97 -11.20 -10.21
N SER A 64 -5.26 -11.98 -9.17
CA SER A 64 -6.64 -12.39 -8.85
C SER A 64 -7.50 -11.15 -8.58
N LYS A 65 -8.50 -10.90 -9.44
CA LYS A 65 -9.52 -9.90 -9.17
C LYS A 65 -10.52 -10.49 -8.18
N GLU A 66 -10.50 -10.01 -6.94
CA GLU A 66 -11.49 -10.37 -5.94
C GLU A 66 -12.90 -10.01 -6.42
N ASN A 67 -13.86 -10.92 -6.18
CA ASN A 67 -15.22 -10.71 -6.62
C ASN A 67 -15.87 -9.57 -5.81
N LYS A 68 -16.39 -8.54 -6.49
CA LYS A 68 -17.10 -7.41 -5.85
C LYS A 68 -18.19 -7.86 -4.88
N GLY A 69 -18.84 -9.01 -5.15
CA GLY A 69 -19.85 -9.58 -4.26
C GLY A 69 -19.25 -10.12 -2.96
N GLU A 70 -18.11 -10.78 -3.03
CA GLU A 70 -17.40 -11.38 -1.90
C GLU A 70 -16.80 -10.31 -0.99
N ILE A 71 -16.20 -9.25 -1.57
CA ILE A 71 -15.71 -8.10 -0.81
C ILE A 71 -16.83 -7.49 0.04
N LYS A 72 -18.02 -7.30 -0.56
CA LYS A 72 -19.19 -6.75 0.15
C LYS A 72 -19.70 -7.71 1.23
N GLN A 73 -19.53 -9.01 1.05
CA GLN A 73 -19.95 -10.02 2.03
C GLN A 73 -18.97 -10.06 3.21
N ASN A 74 -17.67 -10.04 2.94
CA ASN A 74 -16.62 -10.00 3.97
C ASN A 74 -16.74 -8.73 4.82
N ALA A 75 -16.93 -7.58 4.18
CA ALA A 75 -17.17 -6.31 4.89
C ALA A 75 -18.42 -6.37 5.77
N TRP A 76 -19.48 -7.07 5.33
CA TRP A 76 -20.68 -7.29 6.13
C TRP A 76 -20.41 -8.19 7.35
N CYS A 77 -19.66 -9.29 7.18
CA CYS A 77 -19.28 -10.16 8.29
C CYS A 77 -18.36 -9.44 9.30
N GLU A 78 -17.50 -8.54 8.84
CA GLU A 78 -16.69 -7.68 9.70
C GLU A 78 -17.56 -6.70 10.51
N GLN A 79 -18.59 -6.12 9.90
CA GLN A 79 -19.56 -5.26 10.61
C GLN A 79 -20.31 -6.02 11.71
N VAL A 80 -20.71 -7.27 11.44
CA VAL A 80 -21.33 -8.14 12.45
C VAL A 80 -20.36 -8.41 13.60
N SER A 81 -19.08 -8.64 13.29
CA SER A 81 -18.04 -8.90 14.30
C SER A 81 -17.80 -7.69 15.20
N LYS A 82 -17.72 -6.49 14.62
CA LYS A 82 -17.63 -5.22 15.37
C LYS A 82 -18.86 -4.95 16.21
N ALA A 83 -20.05 -5.29 15.70
CA ALA A 83 -21.28 -5.18 16.48
C ALA A 83 -21.25 -6.07 17.73
N ILE A 84 -20.64 -7.27 17.70
CA ILE A 84 -20.47 -8.14 18.88
C ILE A 84 -19.63 -7.47 19.97
N GLU A 85 -18.61 -6.70 19.59
CA GLU A 85 -17.71 -6.01 20.52
C GLU A 85 -18.40 -4.80 21.18
N ASN A 86 -19.20 -4.05 20.42
CA ASN A 86 -19.80 -2.79 20.86
C ASN A 86 -21.17 -2.93 21.54
N VAL A 87 -21.83 -4.07 21.38
CA VAL A 87 -23.14 -4.34 22.01
C VAL A 87 -22.97 -4.64 23.50
N LYS A 88 -23.70 -3.89 24.34
CA LYS A 88 -23.72 -4.03 25.81
C LYS A 88 -24.66 -5.13 26.31
N GLU A 89 -25.72 -5.41 25.56
CA GLU A 89 -26.77 -6.37 25.95
C GLU A 89 -26.29 -7.80 25.69
N GLU A 90 -26.25 -8.64 26.72
CA GLU A 90 -25.71 -10.00 26.61
C GLU A 90 -26.55 -10.90 25.68
N ASP A 91 -27.88 -10.75 25.68
CA ASP A 91 -28.77 -11.54 24.81
C ASP A 91 -28.51 -11.27 23.32
N LEU A 92 -28.24 -10.01 22.97
CA LEU A 92 -27.89 -9.63 21.61
C LEU A 92 -26.50 -10.17 21.24
N LYS A 93 -25.56 -10.12 22.18
CA LYS A 93 -24.22 -10.67 21.99
C LYS A 93 -24.24 -12.17 21.72
N CYS A 94 -25.07 -12.92 22.45
CA CYS A 94 -25.28 -14.34 22.25
C CYS A 94 -25.76 -14.65 20.82
N ILE A 95 -26.78 -13.93 20.34
CA ILE A 95 -27.30 -14.11 18.97
C ILE A 95 -26.26 -13.77 17.92
N LEU A 96 -25.61 -12.61 18.05
CA LEU A 96 -24.61 -12.17 17.07
C LEU A 96 -23.43 -13.14 16.99
N ARG A 97 -22.99 -13.75 18.11
CA ARG A 97 -21.97 -14.82 18.12
C ARG A 97 -22.43 -16.11 17.43
N GLN A 98 -23.72 -16.42 17.44
CA GLN A 98 -24.25 -17.54 16.66
C GLN A 98 -24.27 -17.22 15.17
N VAL A 99 -24.66 -15.98 14.83
CA VAL A 99 -24.66 -15.48 13.45
C VAL A 99 -23.25 -15.45 12.85
N SER A 100 -22.23 -15.07 13.63
CA SER A 100 -20.84 -14.98 13.15
C SER A 100 -20.21 -16.34 12.77
N LYS A 101 -20.86 -17.46 13.07
CA LYS A 101 -20.42 -18.81 12.62
C LYS A 101 -20.70 -19.06 11.14
N PHE A 102 -21.45 -18.18 10.48
CA PHE A 102 -21.82 -18.31 9.07
C PHE A 102 -21.15 -17.20 8.26
N ASP A 103 -20.53 -17.57 7.14
CA ASP A 103 -19.89 -16.57 6.24
C ASP A 103 -20.90 -15.90 5.29
N ASN A 104 -22.04 -16.57 5.03
CA ASN A 104 -23.08 -16.10 4.11
C ASN A 104 -24.28 -15.49 4.84
N ILE A 105 -24.03 -14.52 5.71
CA ILE A 105 -25.06 -13.83 6.48
C ILE A 105 -25.92 -12.96 5.54
N PRO A 106 -27.26 -13.04 5.59
CA PRO A 106 -28.12 -12.20 4.75
C PRO A 106 -27.97 -10.70 5.05
N ARG A 107 -27.83 -9.90 3.99
CA ARG A 107 -27.65 -8.43 4.04
C ARG A 107 -28.95 -7.62 3.95
N LYS A 108 -30.10 -8.28 3.94
CA LYS A 108 -31.41 -7.62 3.91
C LYS A 108 -32.17 -7.97 5.17
N GLN A 109 -32.73 -6.99 5.88
CA GLN A 109 -33.41 -7.18 7.16
C GLN A 109 -34.41 -8.34 7.15
N ALA A 110 -35.39 -8.34 6.24
CA ALA A 110 -36.38 -9.41 6.19
C ALA A 110 -35.78 -10.81 5.96
N LYS A 111 -34.71 -10.90 5.15
CA LYS A 111 -33.99 -12.16 4.92
C LYS A 111 -33.16 -12.58 6.13
N PHE A 112 -32.61 -11.61 6.87
CA PHE A 112 -31.90 -11.84 8.11
C PHE A 112 -32.84 -12.35 9.21
N LEU A 113 -34.00 -11.72 9.39
CA LEU A 113 -35.02 -12.20 10.34
C LEU A 113 -35.48 -13.63 10.00
N ASN A 114 -35.71 -13.92 8.71
CA ASN A 114 -36.04 -15.27 8.26
C ASN A 114 -34.88 -16.25 8.50
N PHE A 115 -33.64 -15.82 8.36
CA PHE A 115 -32.47 -16.64 8.66
C PHE A 115 -32.37 -16.97 10.15
N LEU A 116 -32.56 -15.99 11.04
CA LEU A 116 -32.59 -16.23 12.48
C LEU A 116 -33.72 -17.20 12.86
N SER A 117 -34.91 -17.02 12.27
CA SER A 117 -36.06 -17.89 12.53
C SER A 117 -35.88 -19.31 12.00
N ASN A 118 -35.29 -19.50 10.82
CA ASN A 118 -35.18 -20.83 10.20
C ASN A 118 -33.90 -21.56 10.59
N SER A 119 -32.75 -20.89 10.50
CA SER A 119 -31.43 -21.49 10.70
C SER A 119 -31.04 -21.53 12.18
N LEU A 120 -31.35 -20.50 12.96
CA LEU A 120 -31.05 -20.44 14.40
C LEU A 120 -32.25 -20.76 15.30
N ARG A 121 -33.45 -20.92 14.71
CA ARG A 121 -34.71 -21.22 15.43
C ARG A 121 -35.07 -20.17 16.50
N ILE A 122 -34.61 -18.93 16.32
CA ILE A 122 -34.93 -17.81 17.22
C ILE A 122 -36.28 -17.24 16.79
N LYS A 123 -37.31 -17.44 17.61
CA LYS A 123 -38.69 -16.99 17.31
C LYS A 123 -39.02 -15.60 17.85
N ASP A 124 -38.21 -15.09 18.79
CA ASP A 124 -38.42 -13.75 19.33
C ASP A 124 -38.09 -12.70 18.27
N ARG A 125 -39.15 -12.16 17.67
CA ARG A 125 -39.04 -11.16 16.60
C ARG A 125 -38.44 -9.85 17.11
N ASN A 126 -38.76 -9.42 18.31
CA ASN A 126 -38.26 -8.16 18.86
C ASN A 126 -36.75 -8.25 19.05
N LEU A 127 -36.30 -9.37 19.62
CA LEU A 127 -34.88 -9.64 19.81
C LEU A 127 -34.12 -9.73 18.47
N CYS A 128 -34.70 -10.38 17.46
CA CYS A 128 -34.14 -10.43 16.10
C CYS A 128 -34.02 -9.03 15.46
N GLU A 129 -35.04 -8.18 15.63
CA GLU A 129 -35.05 -6.81 15.11
C GLU A 129 -34.03 -5.92 15.84
N ARG A 130 -33.88 -6.08 17.16
CA ARG A 130 -32.84 -5.40 17.95
C ARG A 130 -31.44 -5.83 17.51
N ALA A 131 -31.23 -7.12 17.25
CA ALA A 131 -29.95 -7.63 16.76
C ALA A 131 -29.60 -7.02 15.38
N TRP A 132 -30.58 -6.92 14.48
CA TRP A 132 -30.38 -6.23 13.20
C TRP A 132 -30.01 -4.76 13.38
N LYS A 133 -30.75 -4.03 14.21
CA LYS A 133 -30.50 -2.60 14.50
C LYS A 133 -29.11 -2.38 15.09
N ALA A 134 -28.63 -3.28 15.95
CA ALA A 134 -27.27 -3.19 16.50
C ALA A 134 -26.20 -3.23 15.41
N ILE A 135 -26.35 -4.09 14.40
CA ILE A 135 -25.44 -4.16 13.25
C ILE A 135 -25.55 -2.89 12.39
N GLU A 136 -26.77 -2.38 12.17
CA GLU A 136 -27.01 -1.19 11.37
C GLU A 136 -26.40 0.08 11.98
N VAL A 137 -26.54 0.26 13.30
CA VAL A 137 -25.93 1.37 14.03
C VAL A 137 -24.41 1.32 13.91
N GLU A 138 -23.81 0.12 14.05
CA GLU A 138 -22.37 -0.03 13.88
C GLU A 138 -21.91 0.26 12.45
N ALA A 139 -22.68 -0.18 11.44
CA ALA A 139 -22.39 0.11 10.04
C ALA A 139 -22.52 1.61 9.71
N ILE A 140 -23.36 2.37 10.41
CA ILE A 140 -23.41 3.83 10.29
C ILE A 140 -22.15 4.45 10.90
N LYS A 141 -21.80 4.09 12.14
CA LYS A 141 -20.59 4.60 12.82
C LYS A 141 -19.32 4.36 12.00
N MET A 142 -19.14 3.15 11.48
CA MET A 142 -17.99 2.82 10.64
C MET A 142 -17.88 3.70 9.38
N ARG A 143 -19.03 4.06 8.78
CA ARG A 143 -19.07 4.97 7.62
C ARG A 143 -18.73 6.39 8.02
N GLU A 144 -19.28 6.88 9.13
CA GLU A 144 -18.99 8.22 9.66
C GLU A 144 -17.51 8.37 10.01
N GLU A 145 -16.92 7.38 10.69
CA GLU A 145 -15.49 7.36 10.99
C GLU A 145 -14.63 7.32 9.72
N ALA A 146 -15.04 6.56 8.70
CA ALA A 146 -14.31 6.52 7.43
C ALA A 146 -14.34 7.88 6.72
N VAL A 147 -15.49 8.56 6.74
CA VAL A 147 -15.63 9.93 6.21
C VAL A 147 -14.73 10.89 6.99
N ALA A 148 -14.80 10.88 8.32
CA ALA A 148 -13.96 11.72 9.19
C ALA A 148 -12.46 11.48 8.96
N ARG A 149 -12.03 10.21 8.87
CA ARG A 149 -10.63 9.85 8.54
C ARG A 149 -10.22 10.40 7.16
N SER A 150 -11.11 10.34 6.17
CA SER A 150 -10.84 10.85 4.83
C SER A 150 -10.75 12.38 4.79
N GLU A 151 -11.55 13.08 5.59
CA GLU A 151 -11.52 14.55 5.70
C GLU A 151 -10.24 15.01 6.41
N ILE A 152 -9.88 14.37 7.52
CA ILE A 152 -8.62 14.63 8.22
C ILE A 152 -7.41 14.39 7.29
N ALA A 153 -7.43 13.31 6.51
CA ALA A 153 -6.36 13.01 5.56
C ALA A 153 -6.25 14.08 4.45
N LYS A 154 -7.37 14.61 3.95
CA LYS A 154 -7.39 15.71 2.96
C LYS A 154 -6.83 17.00 3.54
N LEU A 155 -7.20 17.34 4.79
CA LEU A 155 -6.69 18.52 5.48
C LEU A 155 -5.17 18.43 5.68
N LYS A 156 -4.67 17.30 6.19
CA LYS A 156 -3.23 17.07 6.34
C LYS A 156 -2.46 17.15 5.02
N ALA A 157 -3.02 16.57 3.95
CA ALA A 157 -2.40 16.64 2.62
C ALA A 157 -2.38 18.07 2.05
N LYS A 158 -3.36 18.91 2.41
CA LYS A 158 -3.39 20.33 2.02
C LYS A 158 -2.35 21.13 2.81
N GLU A 159 -2.28 20.93 4.12
CA GLU A 159 -1.28 21.56 4.99
C GLU A 159 0.15 21.20 4.58
N GLU A 160 0.41 19.94 4.23
CA GLU A 160 1.74 19.49 3.79
C GLU A 160 2.15 20.10 2.44
N LYS A 161 1.18 20.33 1.53
CA LYS A 161 1.41 21.07 0.28
C LYS A 161 1.68 22.55 0.52
N GLU A 162 0.90 23.19 1.37
CA GLU A 162 1.08 24.60 1.74
C GLU A 162 2.42 24.83 2.48
N ALA A 163 2.85 23.89 3.33
CA ALA A 163 4.15 23.92 3.99
C ALA A 163 5.32 23.77 3.00
N LYS A 164 5.20 22.85 2.02
CA LYS A 164 6.19 22.69 0.94
C LYS A 164 6.27 23.93 0.03
N GLU A 165 5.14 24.60 -0.22
CA GLU A 165 5.10 25.82 -1.02
C GLU A 165 5.70 27.03 -0.26
N LYS A 166 5.45 27.14 1.06
CA LYS A 166 6.08 28.16 1.92
C LYS A 166 7.58 27.95 2.05
N ALA A 167 8.05 26.72 2.25
CA ALA A 167 9.48 26.41 2.31
C ALA A 167 10.21 26.72 0.98
N LYS A 168 9.52 26.55 -0.16
CA LYS A 168 10.07 26.92 -1.48
C LYS A 168 10.15 28.44 -1.67
N LYS A 169 9.15 29.19 -1.16
CA LYS A 169 9.17 30.66 -1.15
C LYS A 169 10.18 31.24 -0.16
N GLU A 170 10.44 30.58 0.97
CA GLU A 170 11.49 30.96 1.93
C GLU A 170 12.90 30.66 1.39
N SER A 171 13.11 29.57 0.64
CA SER A 171 14.39 29.34 -0.05
C SER A 171 14.63 30.35 -1.18
N GLU A 172 13.58 30.85 -1.84
CA GLU A 172 13.70 31.93 -2.84
C GLU A 172 13.91 33.31 -2.20
N ASN A 173 13.41 33.56 -0.98
CA ASN A 173 13.60 34.84 -0.27
C ASN A 173 14.96 34.96 0.43
N LEU A 174 15.58 33.86 0.85
CA LEU A 174 16.95 33.90 1.39
C LEU A 174 18.02 34.15 0.32
N GLU A 175 17.74 33.85 -0.96
CA GLU A 175 18.63 34.19 -2.08
C GLU A 175 18.43 35.63 -2.61
N GLN A 176 17.44 36.38 -2.12
CA GLN A 176 17.14 37.74 -2.60
C GLN A 176 17.77 38.88 -1.79
N ASN A 177 18.52 38.60 -0.71
CA ASN A 177 19.19 39.66 0.06
C ASN A 177 20.73 39.69 0.00
N VAL A 178 21.35 38.92 -0.92
CA VAL A 178 22.72 39.21 -1.41
C VAL A 178 22.84 38.76 -2.87
N SER A 179 22.37 39.59 -3.81
CA SER A 179 22.70 39.43 -5.24
C SER A 179 23.25 40.72 -5.86
N CYS A 180 24.48 41.04 -5.52
CA CYS A 180 25.50 41.44 -6.49
C CYS A 180 26.41 40.21 -6.58
N THR A 181 26.59 39.49 -7.68
CA THR A 181 27.01 39.89 -9.01
C THR A 181 26.76 38.73 -9.98
N ASN A 182 26.58 39.04 -11.27
CA ASN A 182 26.36 38.08 -12.38
C ASN A 182 27.62 37.24 -12.72
N PHE A 183 28.40 36.83 -11.71
CA PHE A 183 29.67 36.14 -11.87
C PHE A 183 29.46 34.63 -12.01
N LYS A 184 29.64 34.11 -13.23
CA LYS A 184 29.43 32.69 -13.59
C LYS A 184 30.58 31.79 -13.12
N TRP A 185 30.75 31.62 -11.81
CA TRP A 185 31.81 30.85 -11.14
C TRP A 185 32.16 29.52 -11.83
N LYS A 186 31.17 28.63 -12.00
CA LYS A 186 31.39 27.29 -12.60
C LYS A 186 31.96 27.36 -14.02
N LYS A 187 31.52 28.32 -14.83
CA LYS A 187 32.00 28.50 -16.21
C LYS A 187 33.43 29.05 -16.27
N ARG A 188 33.79 29.93 -15.33
CA ARG A 188 35.15 30.51 -15.26
C ARG A 188 36.17 29.46 -14.80
N ILE A 189 35.82 28.67 -13.80
CA ILE A 189 36.65 27.54 -13.31
C ILE A 189 36.93 26.55 -14.44
N LYS A 190 35.89 26.09 -15.16
CA LYS A 190 36.05 25.15 -16.27
C LYS A 190 36.86 25.75 -17.43
N ARG A 191 36.67 27.03 -17.76
CA ARG A 191 37.43 27.70 -18.83
C ARG A 191 38.91 27.82 -18.49
N LYS A 192 39.25 28.20 -17.25
CA LYS A 192 40.65 28.32 -16.83
C LYS A 192 41.38 26.99 -16.79
N LEU A 193 40.68 25.90 -16.49
CA LEU A 193 41.21 24.55 -16.61
C LEU A 193 41.36 24.10 -18.07
N ALA A 194 40.50 24.54 -18.99
CA ALA A 194 40.59 24.22 -20.42
C ALA A 194 41.68 25.00 -21.17
N GLU A 195 42.10 26.16 -20.66
CA GLU A 195 43.20 26.97 -21.23
C GLU A 195 44.60 26.38 -20.91
N THR A 196 44.71 25.42 -19.99
CA THR A 196 45.98 24.76 -19.65
C THR A 196 46.17 23.47 -20.45
N GLU A 197 47.36 23.25 -21.01
CA GLU A 197 47.70 22.14 -21.92
C GLU A 197 47.38 20.74 -21.37
N ASP A 198 47.41 20.55 -20.04
CA ASP A 198 47.14 19.26 -19.38
C ASP A 198 45.76 19.15 -18.71
N GLY A 199 44.87 20.13 -18.90
CA GLY A 199 43.56 20.16 -18.23
C GLY A 199 43.64 20.13 -16.69
N CYS A 200 44.82 20.43 -16.13
CA CYS A 200 45.15 20.25 -14.72
C CYS A 200 45.92 21.45 -14.18
N MET A 201 45.57 21.91 -12.98
CA MET A 201 46.31 22.99 -12.32
C MET A 201 46.26 22.87 -10.79
N LYS A 202 47.22 23.50 -10.12
CA LYS A 202 47.27 23.55 -8.65
C LYS A 202 46.08 24.33 -8.09
N LEU A 203 45.38 23.75 -7.13
CA LEU A 203 44.18 24.33 -6.50
C LEU A 203 44.43 25.76 -5.97
N LYS A 204 45.56 25.98 -5.27
CA LYS A 204 45.94 27.31 -4.75
C LYS A 204 46.09 28.36 -5.86
N LYS A 205 46.61 27.96 -7.02
CA LYS A 205 46.80 28.86 -8.16
C LYS A 205 45.45 29.17 -8.82
N LEU A 206 44.58 28.17 -8.97
CA LEU A 206 43.22 28.33 -9.50
C LEU A 206 42.36 29.22 -8.60
N LYS A 207 42.36 28.95 -7.29
CA LYS A 207 41.65 29.73 -6.27
C LYS A 207 42.07 31.19 -6.32
N LYS A 208 43.37 31.48 -6.30
CA LYS A 208 43.91 32.84 -6.37
C LYS A 208 43.48 33.59 -7.64
N ILE A 209 43.48 32.94 -8.81
CA ILE A 209 43.10 33.57 -10.09
C ILE A 209 41.60 33.91 -10.10
N ILE A 210 40.75 32.94 -9.77
CA ILE A 210 39.29 33.12 -9.85
C ILE A 210 38.78 34.06 -8.76
N VAL A 211 39.35 34.00 -7.55
CA VAL A 211 39.02 34.91 -6.45
C VAL A 211 39.45 36.35 -6.77
N ASN A 212 40.65 36.58 -7.33
CA ASN A 212 41.03 37.92 -7.78
C ASN A 212 40.10 38.42 -8.91
N GLU A 213 39.75 37.57 -9.88
CA GLU A 213 38.82 37.93 -10.94
C GLU A 213 37.44 38.32 -10.37
N TYR A 214 36.99 37.65 -9.31
CA TYR A 214 35.75 37.98 -8.62
C TYR A 214 35.83 39.30 -7.84
N LEU A 215 36.91 39.53 -7.08
CA LEU A 215 37.14 40.76 -6.32
C LEU A 215 37.27 42.00 -7.22
N THR A 216 37.77 41.84 -8.45
CA THR A 216 37.76 42.93 -9.43
C THR A 216 36.37 43.27 -9.97
N THR A 217 35.42 42.33 -9.89
CA THR A 217 34.04 42.53 -10.34
C THR A 217 33.09 42.98 -9.24
N ASP A 218 33.44 42.72 -7.97
CA ASP A 218 32.64 43.03 -6.81
C ASP A 218 33.51 43.59 -5.68
N THR A 219 33.49 44.90 -5.51
CA THR A 219 34.39 45.65 -4.62
C THR A 219 33.96 45.63 -3.14
N LYS A 220 32.87 44.92 -2.81
CA LYS A 220 32.26 44.93 -1.46
C LYS A 220 32.47 43.65 -0.64
N ILE A 221 33.16 42.65 -1.19
CA ILE A 221 33.30 41.32 -0.56
C ILE A 221 34.73 41.13 -0.05
N ASP A 222 34.88 40.62 1.17
CA ASP A 222 36.18 40.31 1.76
C ASP A 222 36.85 39.12 1.05
N ILE A 223 38.19 39.08 1.03
CA ILE A 223 38.97 38.01 0.40
C ILE A 223 38.57 36.65 0.97
N ASN A 224 38.37 36.56 2.28
CA ASN A 224 38.00 35.31 2.96
C ASN A 224 36.61 34.82 2.52
N GLU A 225 35.66 35.73 2.35
CA GLU A 225 34.30 35.41 1.93
C GLU A 225 34.27 34.95 0.46
N ALA A 226 35.05 35.60 -0.41
CA ALA A 226 35.23 35.17 -1.80
C ALA A 226 35.90 33.78 -1.90
N GLU A 227 36.81 33.46 -0.98
CA GLU A 227 37.44 32.15 -0.89
C GLU A 227 36.47 31.03 -0.49
N GLU A 228 35.56 31.28 0.46
CA GLU A 228 34.54 30.31 0.85
C GLU A 228 33.53 30.04 -0.29
N ILE A 229 33.15 31.10 -1.02
CA ILE A 229 32.27 30.97 -2.18
C ILE A 229 32.93 30.10 -3.25
N PHE A 230 34.23 30.29 -3.49
CA PHE A 230 34.99 29.46 -4.42
C PHE A 230 34.96 27.98 -4.00
N ASP A 231 35.24 27.67 -2.73
CA ASP A 231 35.30 26.28 -2.23
C ASP A 231 33.92 25.60 -2.32
N LYS A 232 32.83 26.29 -1.95
CA LYS A 232 31.46 25.79 -2.12
C LYS A 232 31.11 25.53 -3.59
N LYS A 233 31.51 26.43 -4.50
CA LYS A 233 31.27 26.27 -5.95
C LYS A 233 32.15 25.20 -6.58
N LEU A 234 33.34 24.93 -6.04
CA LEU A 234 34.21 23.84 -6.48
C LEU A 234 33.60 22.48 -6.17
N ILE A 235 33.14 22.27 -4.93
CA ILE A 235 32.45 21.04 -4.49
C ILE A 235 31.18 20.82 -5.32
N SER A 236 30.40 21.88 -5.57
CA SER A 236 29.19 21.82 -6.39
C SER A 236 29.47 21.63 -7.90
N SER A 237 30.72 21.73 -8.36
CA SER A 237 31.07 21.60 -9.79
C SER A 237 31.46 20.18 -10.21
N GLY A 238 31.60 19.24 -9.26
CA GLY A 238 31.87 17.83 -9.54
C GLY A 238 33.24 17.58 -10.19
N LEU A 239 34.27 18.38 -9.84
CA LEU A 239 35.62 18.20 -10.37
C LEU A 239 36.43 17.22 -9.50
N ILE A 240 37.36 16.49 -10.12
CA ILE A 240 38.25 15.54 -9.42
C ILE A 240 39.39 16.34 -8.77
N ILE A 241 39.58 16.16 -7.45
CA ILE A 241 40.60 16.84 -6.65
C ILE A 241 41.60 15.79 -6.15
N ASP A 242 42.79 15.75 -6.75
CA ASP A 242 43.90 14.86 -6.35
C ASP A 242 44.85 15.64 -5.43
N ASP A 243 44.63 15.62 -4.11
CA ASP A 243 45.37 16.19 -2.95
C ASP A 243 45.93 17.63 -3.04
N LYS A 244 46.31 18.14 -4.21
CA LYS A 244 46.78 19.49 -4.56
C LYS A 244 46.43 19.93 -6.01
N LEU A 245 45.86 19.06 -6.85
CA LEU A 245 45.55 19.32 -8.26
C LEU A 245 44.05 19.20 -8.55
N VAL A 246 43.52 20.09 -9.38
CA VAL A 246 42.13 20.03 -9.89
C VAL A 246 42.17 19.67 -11.36
N ARG A 247 41.36 18.67 -11.76
CA ARG A 247 41.22 18.22 -13.14
C ARG A 247 39.77 18.31 -13.61
N LEU A 248 39.58 18.52 -14.91
CA LEU A 248 38.29 18.30 -15.56
C LEU A 248 38.01 16.80 -15.65
N GLU A 249 36.80 16.39 -15.29
CA GLU A 249 36.27 15.07 -15.66
C GLU A 249 36.08 15.10 -17.19
N VAL A 250 36.77 14.19 -17.89
CA VAL A 250 36.63 14.00 -19.34
C VAL A 250 35.39 13.16 -19.62
#